data_AF-A0A3P2EIY7-F1
#
_entry.id   AF-A0A3P2EIY7-F1
#
_cell.length_a   1.000
_cell.length_b   1.000
_cell.length_c   1.000
_cell.angle_alpha   90.00
_cell.angle_beta   90.00
_cell.angle_gamma   90.00
#
_symmetry.space_group_name_H-M   'P 1'
#
loop_
_entity.id
_entity.type
_entity.pdbx_description
1 polymer ?
#
loop_
_entity_poly.entity_id
_entity_poly.type
_entity_poly.pdbx_seq_one_letter_code
_entity_poly.pdbx_strand_id
1 'polypeptide(L)' 'MEEIFQLCDEITILRDGQWIATQPLEGLDMDKIIAMMVGRSLNQRFPDRENTPGEVILRAQSHLAAPALHSRCLL' A
#
# COMPACT_ATOMS: atom_id res chain seq x y z
N MET A 1 14.80 -3.00 0.41
CA MET A 1 15.05 -1.94 1.43
C MET A 1 16.24 -2.26 2.32
N GLU A 2 16.55 -3.54 2.59
CA GLU A 2 17.73 -3.92 3.40
C GLU A 2 19.07 -3.45 2.82
N GLU A 3 19.22 -3.40 1.48
CA GLU A 3 20.44 -2.91 0.83
C GLU A 3 20.81 -1.47 1.23
N ILE A 4 19.83 -0.62 1.57
CA ILE A 4 20.06 0.76 2.01
C ILE A 4 20.89 0.74 3.30
N PHE A 5 20.61 -0.19 4.22
CA PHE A 5 21.35 -0.34 5.47
C PHE A 5 22.75 -0.93 5.33
N GLN A 6 23.04 -1.58 4.21
CA GLN A 6 24.35 -2.18 3.96
C GLN A 6 25.27 -1.30 3.14
N LEU A 7 24.72 -0.42 2.31
CA LEU A 7 25.47 0.31 1.29
C LEU A 7 25.49 1.83 1.51
N CYS A 8 24.65 2.38 2.39
CA CYS A 8 24.49 3.82 2.55
C CYS A 8 24.82 4.27 3.98
N ASP A 9 25.54 5.39 4.08
CA ASP A 9 25.89 6.03 5.37
C ASP A 9 24.85 7.08 5.80
N GLU A 10 24.18 7.70 4.84
CA GLU A 10 23.22 8.79 5.05
C GLU A 10 21.97 8.60 4.18
N ILE A 11 20.81 9.03 4.69
CA ILE A 11 19.56 9.08 3.95
C ILE A 11 19.02 10.50 3.88
N THR A 12 18.53 10.88 2.69
CA THR A 12 17.72 12.09 2.49
C THR A 12 16.34 11.69 2.01
N ILE A 13 15.30 12.17 2.69
CA ILE A 13 13.90 11.89 2.37
C ILE A 13 13.26 13.14 1.76
N LEU A 14 12.72 12.97 0.56
CA LEU A 14 11.92 13.94 -0.16
C LEU A 14 10.50 13.42 -0.28
N ARG A 15 9.52 14.25 0.04
CA ARG A 15 8.09 13.89 -0.05
C ARG A 15 7.29 15.09 -0.52
N ASP A 16 6.38 14.87 -1.46
CA ASP A 16 5.48 15.91 -1.98
C ASP A 16 6.24 17.17 -2.49
N GLY A 17 7.43 16.95 -3.06
CA GLY A 17 8.33 18.03 -3.53
C GLY A 17 9.06 18.79 -2.42
N GLN A 18 8.93 18.36 -1.16
CA GLN A 18 9.52 19.00 0.00
C GLN A 18 10.63 18.13 0.61
N TRP A 19 11.62 18.80 1.19
CA TRP A 19 12.64 18.16 2.02
C TRP A 19 12.07 17.84 3.40
N ILE A 20 12.13 16.55 3.77
CA ILE A 20 11.59 16.04 5.03
C ILE A 20 12.69 15.87 6.08
N ALA A 21 13.79 15.20 5.71
CA ALA A 21 14.90 14.95 6.61
C ALA A 21 16.16 14.55 5.85
N THR A 22 17.32 14.87 6.42
CA THR A 22 18.63 14.30 6.06
C THR A 22 19.32 13.91 7.36
N GLN A 23 19.73 12.64 7.47
CA GLN A 23 20.33 12.12 8.69
C GLN A 23 21.16 10.85 8.44
N PRO A 24 22.16 10.57 9.30
CA PRO A 24 22.91 9.32 9.24
C PRO A 24 22.00 8.11 9.33
N LEU A 25 22.35 7.05 8.63
CA LEU A 25 21.60 5.80 8.67
C LEU A 25 21.81 5.03 9.99
N GLU A 26 22.92 5.31 10.67
CA GLU A 26 23.27 4.73 11.96
C GLU A 26 22.19 5.06 13.02
N GLY A 27 21.61 4.02 13.63
CA GLY A 27 20.58 4.15 14.66
C GLY A 27 19.17 4.45 14.14
N LEU A 28 18.95 4.46 12.82
CA LEU A 28 17.61 4.53 12.23
C LEU A 28 16.97 3.15 12.13
N ASP A 29 15.66 3.12 12.41
CA ASP A 29 14.82 1.95 12.24
C ASP A 29 14.10 2.02 10.89
N MET A 30 13.92 0.88 10.23
CA MET A 30 13.26 0.77 8.94
C MET A 30 11.83 1.34 8.99
N ASP A 31 11.11 1.10 10.09
CA ASP A 31 9.75 1.60 10.27
C ASP A 31 9.70 3.13 10.34
N LYS A 32 10.71 3.76 10.94
CA LYS A 32 10.83 5.24 10.97
C LYS A 32 11.09 5.80 9.58
N ILE A 33 11.98 5.16 8.80
CA ILE A 33 12.27 5.58 7.43
C ILE A 33 10.99 5.52 6.58
N ILE A 34 10.26 4.41 6.66
CA ILE A 34 9.02 4.24 5.90
C ILE A 34 7.96 5.25 6.37
N ALA A 35 7.85 5.50 7.66
CA ALA A 35 6.92 6.52 8.19
C ALA A 35 7.24 7.93 7.66
N MET A 36 8.52 8.30 7.56
CA MET A 36 8.94 9.57 6.97
C MET A 36 8.66 9.66 5.47
N MET A 37 8.80 8.55 4.73
CA MET A 37 8.49 8.50 3.30
C MET A 37 6.99 8.65 3.00
N VAL A 38 6.13 7.96 3.77
CA VAL A 38 4.69 7.88 3.50
C VAL A 38 3.89 8.94 4.28
N GLY A 39 4.50 9.55 5.30
CA GLY A 39 3.87 10.60 6.09
C GLY A 39 2.82 10.13 7.09
N ARG A 40 2.78 8.83 7.40
CA ARG A 40 1.85 8.21 8.35
C ARG A 40 2.52 7.01 9.00
N SER A 41 2.04 6.64 10.18
CA SER A 41 2.49 5.39 10.82
C SER A 41 2.06 4.18 9.99
N LEU A 42 2.91 3.15 9.97
CA LEU A 42 2.66 1.90 9.24
C LEU A 42 1.38 1.18 9.69
N ASN A 43 0.94 1.43 10.92
CA ASN A 43 -0.31 0.92 11.48
C ASN A 43 -1.57 1.43 10.73
N GLN A 44 -1.45 2.46 9.88
CA GLN A 44 -2.53 2.96 9.02
C GLN A 44 -2.39 2.51 7.56
N ARG A 45 -1.78 1.34 7.30
CA ARG A 45 -1.68 0.81 5.92
C ARG A 45 -3.04 0.59 5.26
N PHE A 46 -4.07 0.34 6.05
CA PHE A 46 -5.46 0.22 5.59
C PHE A 46 -6.38 0.92 6.58
N PRO A 47 -6.65 2.24 6.43
CA PRO A 47 -7.70 2.86 7.21
C PRO A 47 -9.03 2.15 6.93
N ASP A 48 -9.85 1.97 7.95
CA ASP A 48 -11.18 1.42 7.80
C ASP A 48 -11.95 2.27 6.78
N ARG A 49 -12.28 1.66 5.65
CA ARG A 49 -13.05 2.30 4.60
C ARG A 49 -14.52 2.19 4.99
N GLU A 50 -15.03 3.19 5.68
CA GLU A 50 -16.48 3.43 5.72
C GLU A 50 -16.92 3.91 4.34
N ASN A 51 -17.13 2.96 3.44
CA ASN A 51 -17.71 3.23 2.13
C ASN A 51 -19.16 2.78 2.16
N THR A 52 -20.09 3.73 2.22
CA THR A 52 -21.49 3.51 1.86
C THR A 52 -21.61 3.68 0.35
N PRO A 53 -21.80 2.60 -0.43
CA PRO A 53 -21.96 2.72 -1.86
C PRO A 53 -23.13 3.64 -2.16
N GLY A 54 -22.88 4.67 -2.97
CA GLY A 54 -23.93 5.56 -3.47
C GLY A 54 -24.81 4.86 -4.51
N GLU A 55 -25.57 5.65 -5.25
CA GLU A 55 -26.39 5.14 -6.35
C GLU A 55 -25.51 4.47 -7.43
N VAL A 56 -25.99 3.37 -7.98
CA VAL A 56 -25.25 2.61 -9.01
C VAL A 56 -25.23 3.40 -10.31
N ILE A 57 -24.10 4.04 -10.61
CA ILE A 57 -23.91 4.80 -11.86
C ILE A 57 -23.56 3.92 -13.07
N LEU A 58 -23.08 2.69 -12.83
CA LEU A 58 -22.70 1.74 -13.88
C LEU A 58 -22.94 0.30 -13.40
N ARG A 59 -23.72 -0.46 -14.15
CA ARG A 59 -23.98 -1.88 -13.89
C ARG A 59 -23.48 -2.71 -15.08
N ALA A 60 -22.43 -3.49 -14.86
CA ALA A 60 -21.96 -4.46 -15.83
C ALA A 60 -22.76 -5.77 -15.68
N GLN A 61 -23.29 -6.29 -16.79
CA GLN A 61 -23.90 -7.61 -16.86
C GLN A 61 -22.99 -8.51 -17.68
N SER A 62 -22.67 -9.69 -17.14
CA SER A 62 -21.87 -10.68 -17.86
C SER A 62 -22.72 -11.33 -18.95
N HIS A 63 -22.28 -11.21 -20.21
CA HIS A 63 -22.85 -11.94 -21.36
C HIS A 63 -22.05 -13.19 -21.72
N LEU A 64 -21.11 -13.61 -20.87
CA LEU A 64 -20.38 -14.86 -21.07
C LEU A 64 -21.31 -16.03 -20.76
N ALA A 65 -21.72 -16.75 -21.80
CA ALA A 65 -22.28 -18.08 -21.66
C ALA A 65 -21.16 -19.02 -21.19
N ALA A 66 -21.09 -19.27 -19.89
CA ALA A 66 -20.33 -20.41 -19.39
C ALA A 66 -21.00 -21.67 -19.96
N PRO A 67 -20.29 -22.58 -20.66
CA PRO A 67 -20.82 -23.90 -20.91
C PRO A 67 -21.13 -24.51 -19.53
N ALA A 68 -22.33 -25.07 -19.40
CA ALA A 68 -22.92 -25.58 -18.15
C ALA A 68 -21.86 -25.98 -17.12
N LEU A 69 -21.81 -25.23 -16.01
CA LEU A 69 -21.17 -25.67 -14.78
C LEU A 69 -21.74 -27.05 -14.47
N HIS A 70 -20.98 -28.10 -14.77
CA HIS A 70 -21.36 -29.46 -14.45
C HIS A 70 -21.46 -29.54 -12.92
N SER A 71 -22.69 -29.73 -12.46
CA SER A 71 -23.11 -29.81 -11.07
C SER A 71 -22.39 -30.96 -10.34
N ARG A 72 -21.14 -30.75 -9.94
CA ARG A 72 -20.41 -31.70 -9.10
C ARG A 72 -19.25 -31.04 -8.38
N CYS A 73 -19.58 -30.16 -7.43
CA CYS A 73 -18.73 -29.89 -6.29
C CYS A 73 -19.61 -29.50 -5.10
N LEU A 74 -20.30 -30.50 -4.56
CA LEU A 74 -20.66 -30.57 -3.15
C LEU A 74 -19.85 -31.74 -2.59
N LEU A 75 -18.69 -31.41 -2.01
CA LEU A 75 -18.00 -32.05 -0.88
C LEU A 75 -16.66 -31.35 -0.68
#